data_AF-A0A9E2CJH0-F1
#
_entry.id   AF-A0A9E2CJH0-F1
#
_cell.length_a   1.000
_cell.length_b   1.000
_cell.length_c   1.000
_cell.angle_alpha   90.00
_cell.angle_beta   90.00
_cell.angle_gamma   90.00
#
_symmetry.space_group_name_H-M   'P 1'
#
loop_
_entity.id
_entity.type
_entity.pdbx_description
1 polymer ?
#
loop_
_entity_poly.entity_id
_entity_poly.type
_entity_poly.pdbx_seq_one_letter_code
_entity_poly.pdbx_strand_id
1 'polypeptide(L)'
;MAIDAAKALQYEAEFLSGAGINFESAKGTRLRGTMWRVSQRDDGDRLRALMASHHNYDRERLKSLPSNRRIALHGSERRFLFGKRKTSVAIASVLTPLDHFAKYSGEGAPPIDLGELSNHVRELITDVKVPHVIGVCSPTGFTNEARAASLSAPNVTVVLIEPDGRGGWRTIGAGENVAPHWLEIFDPEGAKQKLKRVGAAIEAHSADLLTGGLAASAIARHCNLPEHVVRQGFRKMADTDAELRVTDKEGQLLLYRGAAVQRKERHPMNVIDRIKQLFSGDGDDAEKINLLSERRASLAQRRDRIYEDIGKLEKKEADLLDQGKAAKSQVPRRRLAAQLAQLRKDIARQNTTAAMLNQQINIISTDIHNLTLLQQGEAAKLPDTTELTEHAVQAEEMLETLRADSELVGSLETGIESTMTSVEEMAILQEFEEADEPATAAEAAALAPPKTQVPPVREALSEGPTSIDPDRSRSAVEKERADPRPADPEAT
;
A
#
# COMPACT_ATOMS: atom_id res chain seq x y z
N MET A 1 12.75 6.83 2.89
CA MET A 1 12.81 8.30 2.86
C MET A 1 13.52 8.74 4.13
N ALA A 2 14.57 9.55 4.00
CA ALA A 2 15.20 10.22 5.13
C ALA A 2 14.17 11.07 5.87
N ILE A 3 14.08 10.93 7.19
CA ILE A 3 13.19 11.74 8.03
C ILE A 3 14.05 12.81 8.69
N ASP A 4 13.72 14.07 8.44
CA ASP A 4 14.37 15.20 9.08
C ASP A 4 13.94 15.36 10.55
N ALA A 5 14.67 16.18 11.29
CA ALA A 5 14.41 16.39 12.72
C ALA A 5 13.04 17.04 13.01
N ALA A 6 12.58 17.95 12.14
CA ALA A 6 11.32 18.67 12.33
C ALA A 6 10.13 17.71 12.20
N LYS A 7 10.18 16.83 11.20
CA LYS A 7 9.20 15.78 10.98
C LYS A 7 9.24 14.73 12.09
N ALA A 8 10.43 14.37 12.58
CA ALA A 8 10.56 13.49 13.74
C ALA A 8 9.93 14.09 15.01
N LEU A 9 10.12 15.40 15.25
CA LEU A 9 9.49 16.13 16.35
C LEU A 9 7.96 16.21 16.19
N GLN A 10 7.47 16.42 14.97
CA GLN A 10 6.04 16.37 14.66
C GLN A 10 5.45 14.99 15.01
N TYR A 11 6.09 13.91 14.56
CA TYR A 11 5.69 12.55 14.88
C TYR A 11 5.72 12.27 16.38
N GLU A 12 6.74 12.75 17.10
CA GLU A 12 6.79 12.67 18.57
C GLU A 12 5.58 13.33 19.23
N ALA A 13 5.21 14.55 18.78
CA ALA A 13 4.07 15.28 19.33
C ALA A 13 2.73 14.60 19.01
N GLU A 14 2.52 14.17 17.76
CA GLU A 14 1.31 13.46 17.33
C GLU A 14 1.13 12.15 18.10
N PHE A 15 2.19 11.35 18.22
CA PHE A 15 2.15 10.07 18.92
C PHE A 15 1.76 10.24 20.39
N LEU A 16 2.45 11.11 21.12
CA LEU A 16 2.21 11.29 22.56
C LEU A 16 0.85 11.90 22.85
N SER A 17 0.36 12.81 21.99
CA SER A 17 -0.99 13.37 22.10
C SER A 17 -2.05 12.28 21.90
N GLY A 18 -1.95 11.49 20.82
CA GLY A 18 -2.87 10.39 20.53
C GLY A 18 -2.87 9.32 21.62
N ALA A 19 -1.69 8.86 22.02
CA ALA A 19 -1.54 7.88 23.10
C ALA A 19 -2.08 8.39 24.45
N GLY A 20 -1.90 9.68 24.75
CA GLY A 20 -2.47 10.31 25.95
C GLY A 20 -3.99 10.24 25.99
N ILE A 21 -4.67 10.58 24.88
CA ILE A 21 -6.14 10.50 24.76
C ILE A 21 -6.62 9.06 24.92
N ASN A 22 -5.91 8.10 24.32
CA ASN A 22 -6.24 6.69 24.41
C ASN A 22 -6.04 6.13 25.82
N PHE A 23 -4.98 6.55 26.52
CA PHE A 23 -4.74 6.20 27.92
C PHE A 23 -5.88 6.66 28.83
N GLU A 24 -6.34 7.90 28.67
CA GLU A 24 -7.50 8.42 29.42
C GLU A 24 -8.76 7.60 29.16
N SER A 25 -9.03 7.24 27.90
CA SER A 25 -10.19 6.44 27.50
C SER A 25 -10.12 4.98 28.00
N ALA A 26 -8.90 4.46 28.22
CA ALA A 26 -8.65 3.09 28.66
C ALA A 26 -8.69 2.92 30.19
N LYS A 27 -8.75 4.00 30.97
CA LYS A 27 -8.79 3.96 32.44
C LYS A 27 -10.01 3.18 32.94
N GLY A 28 -9.77 2.18 33.79
CA GLY A 28 -10.83 1.39 34.44
C GLY A 28 -11.54 0.40 33.53
N THR A 29 -11.31 0.43 32.21
CA THR A 29 -11.86 -0.53 31.25
C THR A 29 -10.81 -1.56 30.86
N ARG A 30 -9.74 -1.11 30.20
CA ARG A 30 -8.63 -1.95 29.72
C ARG A 30 -7.43 -1.91 30.66
N LEU A 31 -7.20 -0.78 31.34
CA LEU A 31 -6.14 -0.62 32.34
C LEU A 31 -6.69 -0.81 33.75
N ARG A 32 -6.00 -1.63 34.57
CA ARG A 32 -6.43 -1.95 35.95
C ARG A 32 -6.00 -0.87 36.94
N GLY A 33 -6.94 -0.32 37.69
CA GLY A 33 -6.66 0.60 38.79
C GLY A 33 -7.86 1.48 39.13
N THR A 34 -7.90 1.99 40.36
CA THR A 34 -8.94 2.95 40.81
C THR A 34 -8.39 4.36 40.97
N MET A 35 -7.08 4.50 41.20
CA MET A 35 -6.37 5.77 41.30
C MET A 35 -5.28 5.83 40.25
N TRP A 36 -5.23 6.96 39.54
CA TRP A 36 -4.36 7.15 38.38
C TRP A 36 -3.39 8.31 38.62
N ARG A 37 -2.12 8.12 38.26
CA ARG A 37 -1.11 9.19 38.25
C ARG A 37 -0.43 9.22 36.89
N VAL A 38 -0.46 10.38 36.25
CA VAL A 38 0.30 10.64 35.03
C VAL A 38 1.67 11.20 35.41
N SER A 39 2.71 10.72 34.76
CA SER A 39 4.07 11.28 34.84
C SER A 39 4.61 11.49 33.44
N GLN A 40 5.23 12.65 33.20
CA GLN A 40 5.90 12.98 31.96
C GLN A 40 7.40 13.11 32.21
N ARG A 41 8.20 12.70 31.23
CA ARG A 41 9.66 12.86 31.25
C ARG A 41 10.16 13.09 29.83
N ASP A 42 11.24 13.84 29.71
CA ASP A 42 11.97 14.05 28.46
C ASP A 42 13.47 13.78 28.68
N ASP A 43 14.18 13.61 27.57
CA ASP A 43 15.65 13.49 27.54
C ASP A 43 16.30 14.79 27.05
N GLY A 44 15.66 15.94 27.28
CA GLY A 44 16.14 17.24 26.79
C GLY A 44 17.52 17.62 27.34
N ASP A 45 17.83 17.23 28.58
CA ASP A 45 19.15 17.45 29.18
C ASP A 45 20.23 16.56 28.53
N ARG A 46 19.90 15.31 28.17
CA ARG A 46 20.80 14.41 27.45
C ARG A 46 21.08 14.96 26.05
N LEU A 47 20.06 15.43 25.35
CA LEU A 47 20.21 16.05 24.05
C LEU A 47 21.08 17.32 24.12
N ARG A 48 20.86 18.17 25.13
CA ARG A 48 21.71 19.35 25.38
C ARG A 48 23.16 18.96 25.59
N ALA A 49 23.43 17.91 26.38
CA ALA A 49 24.77 17.41 26.61
C ALA A 49 25.43 16.88 25.31
N LEU A 50 24.68 16.15 24.48
CA LEU A 50 25.15 15.65 23.18
C LEU A 50 25.49 16.80 22.21
N MET A 51 24.63 17.82 22.11
CA MET A 51 24.93 19.00 21.28
C MET A 51 26.15 19.78 21.80
N ALA A 52 26.31 19.86 23.12
CA ALA A 52 27.48 20.49 23.71
C ALA A 52 28.77 19.70 23.42
N SER A 53 28.74 18.36 23.48
CA SER A 53 29.91 17.53 23.15
C SER A 53 30.30 17.60 21.68
N HIS A 54 29.33 17.81 20.78
CA HIS A 54 29.59 18.01 19.35
C HIS A 54 29.90 19.46 18.98
N HIS A 55 30.05 20.35 19.97
CA HIS A 55 30.30 21.79 19.79
C HIS A 55 29.31 22.50 18.86
N ASN A 56 28.05 22.05 18.83
CA ASN A 56 27.03 22.57 17.92
C ASN A 56 25.73 22.95 18.65
N TYR A 57 25.87 23.30 19.93
CA TYR A 57 24.77 23.78 20.75
C TYR A 57 24.23 25.11 20.23
N ASP A 58 22.98 25.07 19.79
CA ASP A 58 22.16 26.23 19.47
C ASP A 58 20.79 26.04 20.13
N ARG A 59 20.33 27.07 20.84
CA ARG A 59 19.06 27.06 21.59
C ARG A 59 17.86 26.92 20.65
N GLU A 60 17.88 27.55 19.49
CA GLU A 60 16.75 27.45 18.55
C GLU A 60 16.73 26.07 17.89
N ARG A 61 17.90 25.53 17.54
CA ARG A 61 18.02 24.15 17.09
C ARG A 61 17.57 23.15 18.14
N LEU A 62 17.92 23.32 19.41
CA LEU A 62 17.48 22.40 20.49
C LEU A 62 15.95 22.28 20.55
N LYS A 63 15.21 23.37 20.29
CA LYS A 63 13.73 23.36 20.30
C LYS A 63 13.13 22.62 19.10
N SER A 64 13.85 22.52 17.98
CA SER A 64 13.39 21.86 16.75
C SER A 64 13.75 20.37 16.67
N LEU A 65 14.57 19.87 17.60
CA LEU A 65 14.96 18.47 17.67
C LEU A 65 13.99 17.64 18.53
N PRO A 66 13.78 16.35 18.20
CA PRO A 66 13.04 15.42 19.06
C PRO A 66 13.77 15.23 20.40
N SER A 67 13.01 14.98 21.46
CA SER A 67 13.52 14.97 22.85
C SER A 67 13.22 13.67 23.60
N ASN A 68 12.85 12.61 22.88
CA ASN A 68 12.49 11.29 23.42
C ASN A 68 11.50 11.39 24.59
N ARG A 69 10.49 12.26 24.44
CA ARG A 69 9.44 12.43 25.46
C ARG A 69 8.72 11.11 25.72
N ARG A 70 8.30 10.94 26.98
CA ARG A 70 7.49 9.82 27.43
C ARG A 70 6.40 10.25 28.39
N ILE A 71 5.26 9.60 28.27
CA ILE A 71 4.10 9.72 29.15
C ILE A 71 3.86 8.35 29.77
N ALA A 72 3.83 8.28 31.10
CA ALA A 72 3.51 7.07 31.83
C ALA A 72 2.27 7.28 32.71
N LEU A 73 1.32 6.37 32.58
CA LEU A 73 0.10 6.29 33.37
C LEU A 73 0.20 5.15 34.38
N HIS A 74 0.25 5.51 35.66
CA HIS A 74 0.35 4.56 36.78
C HIS A 74 -1.02 4.31 37.39
N GLY A 75 -1.47 3.06 37.35
CA GLY A 75 -2.68 2.59 38.01
C GLY A 75 -2.38 2.03 39.39
N SER A 76 -3.21 2.37 40.36
CA SER A 76 -3.14 1.81 41.71
C SER A 76 -4.51 1.56 42.32
N GLU A 77 -4.58 0.57 43.20
CA GLU A 77 -5.77 0.22 43.99
C GLU A 77 -5.54 0.53 45.47
N ARG A 78 -6.62 0.95 46.15
CA ARG A 78 -6.61 1.21 47.60
C ARG A 78 -6.69 -0.12 48.36
N ARG A 79 -5.77 -0.35 49.31
CA ARG A 79 -5.88 -1.47 50.26
C ARG A 79 -6.71 -1.06 51.48
N PHE A 80 -7.40 -2.04 52.08
CA PHE A 80 -8.46 -1.86 53.09
C PHE A 80 -8.09 -1.04 54.34
N LEU A 81 -6.80 -0.92 54.72
CA LEU A 81 -6.41 -0.15 55.91
C LEU A 81 -5.46 1.03 55.64
N PHE A 82 -4.23 0.87 55.14
CA PHE A 82 -3.35 2.03 54.86
C PHE A 82 -2.32 1.75 53.76
N GLY A 83 -2.71 1.83 52.48
CA GLY A 83 -1.75 1.74 51.38
C GLY A 83 -2.34 1.75 49.99
N LYS A 84 -1.49 2.06 49.01
CA LYS A 84 -1.79 1.95 47.58
C LYS A 84 -0.96 0.80 47.00
N ARG A 85 -1.59 -0.13 46.28
CA ARG A 85 -0.88 -1.17 45.52
C ARG A 85 -0.85 -0.75 44.05
N LYS A 86 0.33 -0.70 43.43
CA LYS A 86 0.44 -0.50 41.98
C LYS A 86 -0.13 -1.72 41.26
N THR A 87 -1.00 -1.50 40.29
CA THR A 87 -1.74 -2.56 39.59
C THR A 87 -1.40 -2.66 38.12
N SER A 88 -1.09 -1.54 37.46
CA SER A 88 -0.62 -1.52 36.07
C SER A 88 0.17 -0.25 35.79
N VAL A 89 1.05 -0.31 34.79
CA VAL A 89 1.74 0.85 34.22
C VAL A 89 1.58 0.81 32.71
N ALA A 90 1.06 1.89 32.12
CA ALA A 90 1.04 2.08 30.67
C ALA A 90 2.03 3.19 30.31
N ILE A 91 2.93 2.95 29.37
CA ILE A 91 4.00 3.89 28.98
C ILE A 91 3.95 4.12 27.48
N ALA A 92 3.80 5.36 27.05
CA ALA A 92 4.05 5.78 25.68
C ALA A 92 5.38 6.53 25.65
N SER A 93 6.37 6.00 24.94
CA SER A 93 7.71 6.58 24.86
C SER A 93 8.14 6.75 23.41
N VAL A 94 8.80 7.86 23.12
CA VAL A 94 9.46 8.07 21.83
C VAL A 94 10.93 7.70 21.94
N LEU A 95 11.45 7.00 20.94
CA LEU A 95 12.85 6.60 20.82
C LEU A 95 13.39 7.04 19.46
N THR A 96 14.26 8.04 19.49
CA THR A 96 15.01 8.55 18.35
C THR A 96 16.51 8.47 18.60
N PRO A 97 17.34 8.34 17.56
CA PRO A 97 18.79 8.34 17.68
C PRO A 97 19.29 9.78 17.94
N LEU A 98 19.18 10.24 19.19
CA LEU A 98 19.49 11.62 19.58
C LEU A 98 20.90 12.06 19.18
N ASP A 99 21.88 11.15 19.22
CA ASP A 99 23.26 11.45 18.83
C ASP A 99 23.35 11.81 17.34
N HIS A 100 22.59 11.11 16.48
CA HIS A 100 22.55 11.40 15.05
C HIS A 100 21.96 12.79 14.78
N PHE A 101 20.81 13.10 15.39
CA PHE A 101 20.17 14.42 15.22
C PHE A 101 20.98 15.57 15.83
N ALA A 102 21.70 15.30 16.93
CA ALA A 102 22.65 16.25 17.49
C ALA A 102 23.79 16.51 16.51
N LYS A 103 24.41 15.46 15.96
CA LYS A 103 25.61 15.56 15.13
C LYS A 103 25.35 16.07 13.70
N TYR A 104 24.37 15.50 13.00
CA TYR A 104 24.10 15.75 11.58
C TYR A 104 22.81 16.55 11.40
N SER A 105 22.92 17.74 10.82
CA SER A 105 21.77 18.60 10.52
C SER A 105 21.28 18.35 9.10
N GLY A 106 20.02 17.95 8.94
CA GLY A 106 19.40 17.74 7.63
C GLY A 106 19.63 16.35 7.00
N GLU A 107 20.48 15.52 7.60
CA GLU A 107 20.62 14.12 7.22
C GLU A 107 19.49 13.27 7.80
N GLY A 108 19.08 12.24 7.06
CA GLY A 108 18.09 11.29 7.52
C GLY A 108 18.66 10.37 8.58
N ALA A 109 18.04 10.38 9.76
CA ALA A 109 18.44 9.49 10.83
C ALA A 109 18.18 8.01 10.50
N PRO A 110 19.08 7.10 10.93
CA PRO A 110 18.90 5.67 10.72
C PRO A 110 17.71 5.13 11.53
N PRO A 111 17.14 3.98 11.11
CA PRO A 111 16.14 3.27 11.91
C PRO A 111 16.77 2.71 13.19
N ILE A 112 15.96 2.56 14.23
CA ILE A 112 16.40 2.04 15.53
C ILE A 112 16.73 0.55 15.43
N ASP A 113 17.88 0.15 15.97
CA ASP A 113 18.32 -1.24 16.03
C ASP A 113 17.75 -1.99 17.25
N LEU A 114 17.93 -3.31 17.27
CA LEU A 114 17.43 -4.16 18.36
C LEU A 114 18.13 -3.87 19.69
N GLY A 115 19.41 -3.50 19.69
CA GLY A 115 20.19 -3.24 20.90
C GLY A 115 19.71 -2.00 21.62
N GLU A 116 19.58 -0.89 20.89
CA GLU A 116 19.01 0.38 21.34
C GLU A 116 17.59 0.19 21.86
N LEU A 117 16.73 -0.49 21.10
CA LEU A 117 15.35 -0.79 21.50
C LEU A 117 15.29 -1.61 22.80
N SER A 118 16.09 -2.67 22.89
CA SER A 118 16.14 -3.55 24.06
C SER A 118 16.64 -2.82 25.31
N ASN A 119 17.67 -1.96 25.16
CA ASN A 119 18.19 -1.13 26.24
C ASN A 119 17.11 -0.14 26.72
N HIS A 120 16.45 0.53 25.79
CA HIS A 120 15.39 1.49 26.10
C HIS A 120 14.22 0.85 26.85
N VAL A 121 13.73 -0.30 26.39
CA VAL A 121 12.64 -1.02 27.09
C VAL A 121 13.07 -1.42 28.50
N ARG A 122 14.30 -1.89 28.69
CA ARG A 122 14.83 -2.22 30.03
C ARG A 122 14.85 -1.01 30.97
N GLU A 123 15.20 0.18 30.47
CA GLU A 123 15.19 1.42 31.25
C GLU A 123 13.79 1.90 31.64
N LEU A 124 12.75 1.54 30.87
CA LEU A 124 11.37 1.90 31.16
C LEU A 124 10.72 1.02 32.25
N ILE A 125 11.23 -0.21 32.45
CA ILE A 125 10.69 -1.14 33.44
C ILE A 125 11.21 -0.77 34.83
N THR A 126 10.36 -0.11 35.60
CA THR A 126 10.72 0.34 36.97
C THR A 126 10.41 -0.70 38.05
N ASP A 127 9.44 -1.59 37.82
CA ASP A 127 9.01 -2.61 38.79
C ASP A 127 8.51 -3.87 38.08
N VAL A 128 9.32 -4.93 38.06
CA VAL A 128 9.02 -6.20 37.37
C VAL A 128 7.77 -6.91 37.94
N LYS A 129 7.31 -6.55 39.15
CA LYS A 129 6.14 -7.16 39.78
C LYS A 129 4.81 -6.58 39.28
N VAL A 130 4.84 -5.45 38.59
CA VAL A 130 3.64 -4.77 38.08
C VAL A 130 3.52 -5.02 36.58
N PRO A 131 2.33 -5.36 36.06
CA PRO A 131 2.10 -5.40 34.62
C PRO A 131 2.41 -4.07 33.93
N HIS A 132 3.33 -4.11 32.96
CA HIS A 132 3.73 -3.00 32.11
C HIS A 132 3.19 -3.21 30.69
N VAL A 133 2.60 -2.17 30.13
CA VAL A 133 2.21 -2.10 28.73
C VAL A 133 2.94 -0.91 28.13
N ILE A 134 3.89 -1.16 27.24
CA ILE A 134 4.87 -0.18 26.76
C ILE A 134 4.71 -0.02 25.25
N GLY A 135 4.37 1.18 24.81
CA GLY A 135 4.38 1.60 23.41
C GLY A 135 5.65 2.39 23.13
N VAL A 136 6.50 1.87 22.25
CA VAL A 136 7.72 2.54 21.80
C VAL A 136 7.51 3.05 20.39
N CYS A 137 7.44 4.37 20.24
CA CYS A 137 7.35 5.02 18.94
C CYS A 137 8.74 5.40 18.44
N SER A 138 9.08 4.97 17.22
CA SER A 138 10.27 5.43 16.51
C SER A 138 9.84 6.26 15.29
N PRO A 139 10.01 7.59 15.32
CA PRO A 139 9.82 8.45 14.15
C PRO A 139 10.68 8.05 12.96
N THR A 140 11.86 7.46 13.17
CA THR A 140 12.78 7.01 12.10
C THR A 140 12.50 5.56 11.65
N GLY A 141 11.55 4.89 12.31
CA GLY A 141 11.22 3.48 12.10
C GLY A 141 12.17 2.52 12.79
N PHE A 142 11.92 1.22 12.57
CA PHE A 142 12.69 0.13 13.16
C PHE A 142 13.34 -0.75 12.08
N THR A 143 14.54 -1.25 12.39
CA THR A 143 15.19 -2.30 11.59
C THR A 143 14.31 -3.55 11.52
N ASN A 144 14.51 -4.40 10.50
CA ASN A 144 13.76 -5.66 10.38
C ASN A 144 13.99 -6.58 11.59
N GLU A 145 15.22 -6.60 12.12
CA GLU A 145 15.60 -7.35 13.32
C GLU A 145 14.82 -6.85 14.54
N ALA A 146 14.75 -5.54 14.76
CA ALA A 146 13.99 -4.95 15.85
C ALA A 146 12.48 -5.24 15.75
N ARG A 147 11.91 -5.27 14.54
CA ARG A 147 10.50 -5.62 14.30
C ARG A 147 10.19 -7.10 14.53
N ALA A 148 11.12 -7.98 14.18
CA ALA A 148 10.97 -9.43 14.34
C ALA A 148 11.29 -9.92 15.75
N ALA A 149 11.97 -9.11 16.57
CA ALA A 149 12.38 -9.51 17.91
C ALA A 149 11.20 -9.66 18.87
N SER A 150 11.22 -10.75 19.63
CA SER A 150 10.33 -10.96 20.77
C SER A 150 10.94 -10.31 22.01
N LEU A 151 10.47 -9.11 22.37
CA LEU A 151 10.92 -8.37 23.56
C LEU A 151 10.15 -8.82 24.80
N SER A 152 10.09 -10.15 24.99
CA SER A 152 9.34 -10.75 26.08
C SER A 152 10.07 -10.58 27.40
N ALA A 153 9.44 -9.88 28.32
CA ALA A 153 9.79 -9.88 29.73
C ALA A 153 8.54 -10.24 30.55
N PRO A 154 8.69 -10.90 31.71
CA PRO A 154 7.55 -11.28 32.52
C PRO A 154 6.76 -10.04 32.92
N ASN A 155 5.43 -10.08 32.72
CA ASN A 155 4.51 -8.98 32.95
C ASN A 155 4.75 -7.74 32.07
N VAL A 156 5.46 -7.84 30.95
CA VAL A 156 5.67 -6.72 30.02
C VAL A 156 5.08 -7.04 28.66
N THR A 157 4.24 -6.15 28.16
CA THR A 157 3.74 -6.16 26.77
C THR A 157 4.35 -4.98 26.04
N VAL A 158 5.05 -5.23 24.93
CA VAL A 158 5.69 -4.19 24.13
C VAL A 158 4.98 -4.07 22.78
N VAL A 159 4.64 -2.82 22.42
CA VAL A 159 4.08 -2.43 21.12
C VAL A 159 5.04 -1.45 20.47
N LEU A 160 5.41 -1.71 19.23
CA LEU A 160 6.24 -0.83 18.41
C LEU A 160 5.34 0.00 17.51
N ILE A 161 5.65 1.29 17.41
CA ILE A 161 4.89 2.25 16.63
C ILE A 161 5.86 2.97 15.69
N GLU A 162 5.57 2.98 14.40
CA GLU A 162 6.38 3.69 13.41
C GLU A 162 5.48 4.34 12.35
N PRO A 163 5.90 5.46 11.73
CA PRO A 163 5.18 6.01 10.59
C PRO A 163 5.22 5.02 9.41
N ASP A 164 4.09 4.85 8.71
CA ASP A 164 3.97 3.88 7.60
C ASP A 164 4.51 4.40 6.26
N GLY A 165 4.96 5.66 6.21
CA GLY A 165 5.41 6.36 5.01
C GLY A 165 4.28 6.85 4.09
N ARG A 166 3.02 6.53 4.40
CA ARG A 166 1.80 6.91 3.65
C ARG A 166 0.91 7.87 4.44
N GLY A 167 1.50 8.58 5.40
CA GLY A 167 0.80 9.58 6.22
C GLY A 167 -0.02 9.01 7.36
N GLY A 168 0.19 7.75 7.76
CA GLY A 168 -0.34 7.24 9.02
C GLY A 168 0.68 6.41 9.79
N TRP A 169 0.15 5.52 10.61
CA TRP A 169 0.91 4.82 11.62
C TRP A 169 0.77 3.31 11.48
N ARG A 170 1.85 2.60 11.77
CA ARG A 170 1.89 1.15 11.91
C ARG A 170 2.12 0.81 13.37
N THR A 171 1.28 -0.08 13.90
CA THR A 171 1.45 -0.66 15.25
C THR A 171 1.77 -2.14 15.12
N ILE A 172 2.82 -2.59 15.82
CA ILE A 172 3.37 -3.96 15.73
C ILE A 172 3.52 -4.48 17.17
N GLY A 173 3.06 -5.69 17.46
CA GLY A 173 3.34 -6.34 18.75
C GLY A 173 4.74 -6.95 18.76
N ALA A 174 5.59 -6.60 19.73
CA ALA A 174 6.93 -7.19 19.90
C ALA A 174 6.88 -8.46 20.76
N GLY A 175 5.95 -9.36 20.45
CA GLY A 175 5.75 -10.64 21.12
C GLY A 175 4.65 -11.46 20.46
N GLU A 176 4.68 -12.78 20.66
CA GLU A 176 3.80 -13.72 19.93
C GLU A 176 2.30 -13.54 20.23
N ASN A 177 1.95 -13.00 21.41
CA ASN A 177 0.57 -12.96 21.90
C ASN A 177 0.15 -11.57 22.38
N VAL A 178 0.49 -10.51 21.62
CA VAL A 178 0.00 -9.16 21.93
C VAL A 178 -1.46 -9.03 21.53
N ALA A 179 -2.35 -8.85 22.51
CA ALA A 179 -3.77 -8.70 22.25
C ALA A 179 -4.09 -7.44 21.41
N PRO A 180 -5.04 -7.49 20.46
CA PRO A 180 -5.32 -6.38 19.54
C PRO A 180 -5.66 -5.05 20.22
N HIS A 181 -6.34 -5.09 21.37
CA HIS A 181 -6.71 -3.88 22.12
C HIS A 181 -5.52 -3.10 22.66
N TRP A 182 -4.33 -3.72 22.82
CA TRP A 182 -3.10 -3.02 23.15
C TRP A 182 -2.54 -2.26 21.97
N LEU A 183 -2.63 -2.82 20.76
CA LEU A 183 -2.26 -2.13 19.53
C LEU A 183 -3.14 -0.88 19.33
N GLU A 184 -4.44 -0.98 19.60
CA GLU A 184 -5.37 0.16 19.53
C GLU A 184 -5.04 1.28 20.52
N ILE A 185 -4.63 0.95 21.74
CA ILE A 185 -4.32 1.97 22.77
C ILE A 185 -3.11 2.83 22.35
N PHE A 186 -2.15 2.26 21.61
CA PHE A 186 -0.97 2.99 21.14
C PHE A 186 -1.08 3.52 19.72
N ASP A 187 -2.20 3.28 19.03
CA ASP A 187 -2.43 3.87 17.72
C ASP A 187 -2.75 5.37 17.90
N PRO A 188 -1.87 6.28 17.48
CA PRO A 188 -2.10 7.70 17.70
C PRO A 188 -3.16 8.27 16.76
N GLU A 189 -3.58 7.51 15.74
CA GLU A 189 -4.57 7.94 14.78
C GLU A 189 -5.99 7.62 15.25
N GLY A 190 -6.78 8.67 15.50
CA GLY A 190 -8.19 8.53 15.84
C GLY A 190 -9.04 8.07 14.65
N ALA A 191 -10.22 7.52 14.92
CA ALA A 191 -11.13 7.04 13.87
C ALA A 191 -11.44 8.11 12.78
N LYS A 192 -11.58 9.39 13.18
CA LYS A 192 -11.80 10.50 12.24
C LYS A 192 -10.62 10.72 11.29
N GLN A 193 -9.39 10.63 11.79
CA GLN A 193 -8.17 10.79 10.98
C GLN A 193 -8.04 9.62 10.00
N LYS A 194 -8.28 8.38 10.45
CA LYS A 194 -8.30 7.19 9.59
C LYS A 194 -9.29 7.34 8.44
N LEU A 195 -10.51 7.80 8.73
CA LEU A 195 -11.52 8.04 7.69
C LEU A 195 -11.11 9.18 6.73
N LYS A 196 -10.45 10.23 7.22
CA LYS A 196 -9.90 11.30 6.37
C LYS A 196 -8.81 10.75 5.43
N ARG A 197 -7.96 9.85 5.92
CA ARG A 197 -6.93 9.18 5.13
C ARG A 197 -7.52 8.26 4.06
N VAL A 198 -8.58 7.53 4.39
CA VAL A 198 -9.36 6.77 3.40
C VAL A 198 -9.96 7.70 2.34
N GLY A 199 -10.53 8.84 2.73
CA GLY A 199 -11.04 9.85 1.79
C GLY A 199 -9.96 10.39 0.84
N ALA A 200 -8.77 10.73 1.38
CA ALA A 200 -7.64 11.18 0.57
C ALA A 200 -7.15 10.09 -0.40
N ALA A 201 -7.15 8.82 0.03
CA ALA A 201 -6.80 7.70 -0.83
C ALA A 201 -7.83 7.48 -1.95
N ILE A 202 -9.12 7.63 -1.67
CA ILE A 202 -10.18 7.58 -2.68
C ILE A 202 -9.99 8.69 -3.72
N GLU A 203 -9.71 9.91 -3.26
CA GLU A 203 -9.49 11.06 -4.15
C GLU A 203 -8.27 10.86 -5.05
N ALA A 204 -7.18 10.30 -4.51
CA ALA A 204 -5.99 9.95 -5.28
C ALA A 204 -6.25 8.88 -6.36
N HIS A 205 -7.29 8.05 -6.19
CA HIS A 205 -7.73 7.05 -7.17
C HIS A 205 -9.05 7.43 -7.84
N SER A 206 -9.35 8.74 -7.94
CA SER A 206 -10.58 9.24 -8.57
C SER A 206 -10.69 8.85 -10.05
N ALA A 207 -9.57 8.71 -10.76
CA ALA A 207 -9.54 8.23 -12.14
C ALA A 207 -10.04 6.78 -12.26
N ASP A 208 -9.71 5.91 -11.31
CA ASP A 208 -10.13 4.50 -11.31
C ASP A 208 -11.64 4.36 -11.05
N LEU A 209 -12.25 5.31 -10.34
CA LEU A 209 -13.70 5.37 -10.15
C LEU A 209 -14.45 5.71 -11.44
N LEU A 210 -13.80 6.36 -12.42
CA LEU A 210 -14.41 6.69 -13.72
C LEU A 210 -14.43 5.49 -14.67
N THR A 211 -13.42 4.64 -14.61
CA THR A 211 -13.27 3.47 -15.50
C THR A 211 -13.85 2.20 -14.88
N GLY A 212 -13.89 2.10 -13.56
CA GLY A 212 -14.35 0.92 -12.84
C GLY A 212 -14.83 1.24 -11.42
N GLY A 213 -14.18 0.65 -10.43
CA GLY A 213 -14.49 0.86 -9.02
C GLY A 213 -13.32 0.46 -8.11
N LEU A 214 -13.35 0.97 -6.88
CA LEU A 214 -12.34 0.71 -5.86
C LEU A 214 -12.81 -0.40 -4.92
N ALA A 215 -11.98 -1.43 -4.78
CA ALA A 215 -12.21 -2.48 -3.79
C ALA A 215 -11.74 -2.02 -2.40
N ALA A 216 -12.56 -2.25 -1.37
CA ALA A 216 -12.21 -1.89 0.01
C ALA A 216 -10.92 -2.58 0.47
N SER A 217 -10.69 -3.83 0.06
CA SER A 217 -9.46 -4.56 0.35
C SER A 217 -8.21 -3.96 -0.31
N ALA A 218 -8.33 -3.42 -1.53
CA ALA A 218 -7.23 -2.75 -2.22
C ALA A 218 -6.85 -1.45 -1.50
N ILE A 219 -7.84 -0.63 -1.15
CA ILE A 219 -7.62 0.61 -0.38
C ILE A 219 -7.13 0.30 1.04
N ALA A 220 -7.60 -0.78 1.67
CA ALA A 220 -7.11 -1.23 2.98
C ALA A 220 -5.62 -1.60 2.95
N ARG A 221 -5.20 -2.40 1.94
CA ARG A 221 -3.77 -2.69 1.69
C ARG A 221 -2.99 -1.40 1.42
N HIS A 222 -3.56 -0.48 0.64
CA HIS A 222 -2.90 0.77 0.28
C HIS A 222 -2.71 1.71 1.49
N CYS A 223 -3.71 1.85 2.36
CA CYS A 223 -3.64 2.71 3.53
C CYS A 223 -3.05 2.01 4.77
N ASN A 224 -2.73 0.72 4.69
CA ASN A 224 -2.38 -0.11 5.84
C ASN A 224 -3.43 0.00 6.97
N LEU A 225 -4.70 -0.03 6.60
CA LEU A 225 -5.84 0.10 7.53
C LEU A 225 -6.66 -1.20 7.55
N PRO A 226 -7.31 -1.53 8.69
CA PRO A 226 -8.28 -2.61 8.72
C PRO A 226 -9.42 -2.37 7.73
N GLU A 227 -9.82 -3.42 7.01
CA GLU A 227 -10.83 -3.31 5.95
C GLU A 227 -12.16 -2.73 6.45
N HIS A 228 -12.59 -3.07 7.67
CA HIS A 228 -13.84 -2.52 8.23
C HIS A 228 -13.83 -0.99 8.38
N VAL A 229 -12.67 -0.37 8.64
CA VAL A 229 -12.51 1.09 8.69
C VAL A 229 -12.66 1.69 7.30
N VAL A 230 -12.09 1.05 6.28
CA VAL A 230 -12.23 1.46 4.88
C VAL A 230 -13.67 1.32 4.41
N ARG A 231 -14.35 0.23 4.76
CA ARG A 231 -15.78 0.04 4.48
C ARG A 231 -16.64 1.16 5.07
N GLN A 232 -16.33 1.59 6.30
CA GLN A 232 -16.99 2.74 6.90
C GLN A 232 -16.68 4.04 6.15
N GLY A 233 -15.43 4.24 5.71
CA GLY A 233 -15.02 5.36 4.87
C GLY A 233 -15.79 5.41 3.55
N PHE A 234 -15.92 4.28 2.85
CA PHE A 234 -16.66 4.18 1.60
C PHE A 234 -18.12 4.60 1.76
N ARG A 235 -18.79 4.08 2.80
CA ARG A 235 -20.19 4.45 3.11
C ARG A 235 -20.32 5.95 3.39
N LYS A 236 -19.44 6.49 4.23
CA LYS A 236 -19.44 7.92 4.57
C LYS A 236 -19.21 8.82 3.36
N MET A 237 -18.33 8.43 2.45
CA MET A 237 -18.08 9.16 1.20
C MET A 237 -19.29 9.09 0.27
N ALA A 238 -19.90 7.92 0.10
CA ALA A 238 -21.13 7.76 -0.68
C ALA A 238 -22.37 8.45 -0.06
N ASP A 239 -22.33 8.76 1.24
CA ASP A 239 -23.32 9.61 1.91
C ASP A 239 -23.09 11.11 1.66
N THR A 240 -21.85 11.49 1.35
CA THR A 240 -21.46 12.90 1.10
C THR A 240 -21.58 13.25 -0.38
N ASP A 241 -21.25 12.32 -1.27
CA ASP A 241 -21.28 12.48 -2.73
C ASP A 241 -22.40 11.62 -3.33
N ALA A 242 -23.32 12.26 -4.06
CA ALA A 242 -24.48 11.62 -4.66
C ALA A 242 -24.15 10.70 -5.85
N GLU A 243 -22.98 10.89 -6.47
CA GLU A 243 -22.50 10.07 -7.58
C GLU A 243 -21.78 8.81 -7.10
N LEU A 244 -21.28 8.80 -5.86
CA LEU A 244 -20.59 7.65 -5.29
C LEU A 244 -21.59 6.62 -4.76
N ARG A 245 -21.36 5.37 -5.15
CA ARG A 245 -22.19 4.23 -4.77
C ARG A 245 -21.33 3.14 -4.16
N VAL A 246 -21.92 2.43 -3.20
CA VAL A 246 -21.30 1.28 -2.56
C VAL A 246 -22.16 0.05 -2.82
N THR A 247 -21.53 -1.03 -3.28
CA THR A 247 -22.15 -2.35 -3.40
C THR A 247 -21.33 -3.39 -2.63
N ASP A 248 -21.98 -4.43 -2.11
CA ASP A 248 -21.32 -5.59 -1.49
C ASP A 248 -21.64 -6.80 -2.37
N LYS A 249 -20.64 -7.29 -3.09
CA LYS A 249 -20.76 -8.48 -3.94
C LYS A 249 -19.76 -9.52 -3.47
N GLU A 250 -20.24 -10.74 -3.21
CA GLU A 250 -19.39 -11.87 -2.82
C GLU A 250 -18.51 -11.58 -1.60
N GLY A 251 -19.00 -10.76 -0.66
CA GLY A 251 -18.27 -10.35 0.54
C GLY A 251 -17.23 -9.26 0.31
N GLN A 252 -17.17 -8.66 -0.89
CA GLN A 252 -16.28 -7.55 -1.22
C GLN A 252 -17.07 -6.27 -1.42
N LEU A 253 -16.70 -5.27 -0.63
CA LEU A 253 -17.29 -3.94 -0.73
C LEU A 253 -16.57 -3.15 -1.83
N LEU A 254 -17.34 -2.70 -2.82
CA LEU A 254 -16.88 -1.89 -3.94
C LEU A 254 -17.46 -0.48 -3.87
N LEU A 255 -16.61 0.52 -4.08
CA LEU A 255 -17.00 1.92 -4.29
C LEU A 255 -16.86 2.24 -5.78
N TYR A 256 -17.89 2.81 -6.40
CA TYR A 256 -17.87 3.16 -7.82
C TYR A 256 -18.65 4.45 -8.07
N ARG A 257 -18.40 5.11 -9.20
CA ARG A 257 -19.17 6.28 -9.63
C ARG A 257 -20.34 5.86 -10.52
N GLY A 258 -21.51 6.42 -10.27
CA GLY A 258 -22.72 6.22 -11.07
C GLY A 258 -23.54 7.50 -11.17
N ALA A 259 -24.69 7.43 -11.83
CA ALA A 259 -25.54 8.59 -12.00
C ALA A 259 -26.11 9.07 -10.65
N ALA A 260 -26.17 10.39 -10.47
CA ALA A 260 -26.82 11.02 -9.35
C ALA A 260 -28.33 10.70 -9.38
N VAL A 261 -28.77 9.82 -8.48
CA VAL A 261 -30.19 9.48 -8.29
C VAL A 261 -30.60 10.02 -6.94
N GLN A 262 -31.66 10.84 -6.92
CA GLN A 262 -32.29 11.26 -5.68
C GLN A 262 -32.65 10.01 -4.89
N ARG A 263 -32.17 9.90 -3.65
CA ARG A 263 -32.42 8.75 -2.78
C ARG A 263 -33.92 8.66 -2.46
N LYS A 264 -34.72 8.13 -3.38
CA LYS A 264 -36.06 7.63 -3.07
C LYS A 264 -35.87 6.46 -2.11
N GLU A 265 -36.65 6.43 -1.04
CA GLU A 265 -36.62 5.36 -0.06
C GLU A 265 -36.75 4.02 -0.79
N ARG A 266 -35.65 3.25 -0.82
CA ARG A 266 -35.60 1.99 -1.54
C ARG A 266 -36.48 1.00 -0.79
N HIS A 267 -37.68 0.74 -1.32
CA HIS A 267 -38.38 -0.48 -0.96
C HIS A 267 -37.53 -1.68 -1.43
N PRO A 268 -37.30 -2.69 -0.58
CA PRO A 268 -36.53 -3.87 -0.95
C PRO A 268 -37.32 -4.67 -2.00
N MET A 269 -37.12 -4.35 -3.27
CA MET A 269 -37.65 -5.13 -4.40
C MET A 269 -36.75 -6.35 -4.66
N ASN A 270 -37.37 -7.43 -5.13
CA ASN A 270 -36.65 -8.62 -5.57
C ASN A 270 -35.77 -8.27 -6.78
N VAL A 271 -34.60 -8.91 -6.89
CA VAL A 271 -33.63 -8.70 -7.98
C VAL A 271 -34.28 -8.91 -9.35
N ILE A 272 -35.19 -9.88 -9.46
CA ILE A 272 -35.91 -10.18 -10.71
C ILE A 272 -36.83 -9.01 -11.11
N ASP A 273 -37.57 -8.45 -10.15
CA ASP A 273 -38.49 -7.34 -10.43
C ASP A 273 -37.72 -6.06 -10.77
N ARG A 274 -36.55 -5.86 -10.14
CA ARG A 274 -35.64 -4.77 -10.47
C ARG A 274 -35.14 -4.87 -11.91
N ILE A 275 -34.75 -6.07 -12.36
CA ILE A 275 -34.34 -6.29 -13.76
C ILE A 275 -35.50 -6.00 -14.70
N LYS A 276 -36.69 -6.55 -14.44
CA LYS A 276 -37.87 -6.31 -15.29
C LYS A 276 -38.23 -4.83 -15.38
N GLN A 277 -38.17 -4.10 -14.27
CA GLN A 277 -38.45 -2.67 -14.23
C GLN A 277 -37.42 -1.84 -15.00
N LEU A 278 -36.15 -2.28 -15.04
CA LEU A 278 -35.11 -1.61 -15.83
C LEU A 278 -35.28 -1.79 -17.34
N PHE A 279 -36.02 -2.83 -17.78
CA PHE A 279 -36.28 -3.09 -19.20
C PHE A 279 -37.71 -2.75 -19.64
N SER A 280 -38.62 -2.41 -18.73
CA SER A 280 -39.87 -1.74 -19.10
C SER A 280 -39.54 -0.31 -19.53
N GLY A 281 -39.82 0.04 -20.79
CA GLY A 281 -39.35 1.24 -21.49
C GLY A 281 -39.56 2.61 -20.82
N ASP A 282 -40.30 2.70 -19.72
CA ASP A 282 -40.48 3.89 -18.88
C ASP A 282 -39.50 3.97 -17.68
N GLY A 283 -38.44 3.16 -17.67
CA GLY A 283 -37.47 3.10 -16.56
C GLY A 283 -36.58 4.33 -16.45
N ASP A 284 -36.25 4.72 -15.21
CA ASP A 284 -35.32 5.80 -14.86
C ASP A 284 -33.91 5.47 -15.38
N ASP A 285 -33.46 6.16 -16.44
CA ASP A 285 -32.16 5.93 -17.08
C ASP A 285 -30.99 6.03 -16.09
N ALA A 286 -31.14 6.84 -15.03
CA ALA A 286 -30.14 6.94 -13.98
C ALA A 286 -30.01 5.63 -13.16
N GLU A 287 -31.09 4.87 -12.97
CA GLU A 287 -31.01 3.54 -12.35
C GLU A 287 -30.32 2.52 -13.25
N LYS A 288 -30.56 2.58 -14.56
CA LYS A 288 -29.88 1.73 -15.56
C LYS A 288 -28.38 2.02 -15.59
N ILE A 289 -27.99 3.30 -15.65
CA ILE A 289 -26.58 3.73 -15.57
C ILE A 289 -25.95 3.18 -14.29
N ASN A 290 -26.62 3.30 -13.14
CA ASN A 290 -26.08 2.79 -11.88
C ASN A 290 -25.90 1.27 -11.87
N LEU A 291 -26.83 0.50 -12.44
CA LEU A 291 -26.69 -0.97 -12.56
C LEU A 291 -25.52 -1.34 -13.47
N LEU A 292 -25.39 -0.67 -14.62
CA LEU A 292 -24.31 -0.92 -15.57
C LEU A 292 -22.96 -0.52 -14.98
N SER A 293 -22.86 0.62 -14.30
CA SER A 293 -21.65 1.04 -13.58
C SER A 293 -21.26 0.02 -12.50
N GLU A 294 -22.23 -0.53 -11.77
CA GLU A 294 -21.99 -1.58 -10.78
C GLU A 294 -21.45 -2.87 -11.42
N ARG A 295 -22.02 -3.29 -12.57
CA ARG A 295 -21.55 -4.46 -13.32
C ARG A 295 -20.15 -4.23 -13.87
N ARG A 296 -19.89 -3.05 -14.45
CA ARG A 296 -18.57 -2.65 -14.96
C ARG A 296 -17.51 -2.69 -13.86
N ALA A 297 -17.78 -2.09 -12.70
CA ALA A 297 -16.88 -2.11 -11.55
C ALA A 297 -16.56 -3.53 -11.09
N SER A 298 -17.57 -4.41 -11.05
CA SER A 298 -17.40 -5.83 -10.72
C SER A 298 -16.53 -6.58 -11.74
N LEU A 299 -16.73 -6.34 -13.04
CA LEU A 299 -15.93 -6.96 -14.11
C LEU A 299 -14.48 -6.46 -14.09
N ALA A 300 -14.28 -5.15 -13.89
CA ALA A 300 -12.95 -4.55 -13.76
C ALA A 300 -12.19 -5.17 -12.59
N GLN A 301 -12.82 -5.29 -11.42
CA GLN A 301 -12.19 -5.92 -10.26
C GLN A 301 -11.83 -7.40 -10.51
N ARG A 302 -12.68 -8.14 -11.22
CA ARG A 302 -12.39 -9.54 -11.59
C ARG A 302 -11.19 -9.62 -12.54
N ARG A 303 -11.14 -8.73 -13.54
CA ARG A 303 -10.00 -8.61 -14.47
C ARG A 303 -8.71 -8.31 -13.73
N ASP A 304 -8.74 -7.36 -12.78
CA ASP A 304 -7.55 -6.98 -12.01
C ASP A 304 -7.02 -8.13 -11.14
N ARG A 305 -7.91 -8.99 -10.60
CA ARG A 305 -7.48 -10.23 -9.92
C ARG A 305 -6.82 -11.21 -10.86
N ILE A 306 -7.36 -11.39 -12.06
CA ILE A 306 -6.77 -12.26 -13.08
C ILE A 306 -5.36 -11.76 -13.42
N TYR A 307 -5.15 -10.45 -13.58
CA TYR A 307 -3.80 -9.90 -13.78
C TYR A 307 -2.88 -10.09 -12.56
N GLU A 308 -3.39 -9.97 -11.33
CA GLU A 308 -2.60 -10.27 -10.12
C GLU A 308 -2.16 -11.74 -10.09
N ASP A 309 -3.04 -12.65 -10.52
CA ASP A 309 -2.76 -14.09 -10.55
C ASP A 309 -1.83 -14.48 -11.71
N ILE A 310 -1.98 -13.87 -12.90
CA ILE A 310 -1.01 -13.99 -14.01
C ILE A 310 0.38 -13.59 -13.53
N GLY A 311 0.53 -12.44 -12.86
CA GLY A 311 1.83 -11.99 -12.35
C GLY A 311 2.43 -12.92 -11.28
N LYS A 312 1.63 -13.72 -10.56
CA LYS A 312 2.15 -14.78 -9.66
C LYS A 312 2.60 -16.01 -10.45
N LEU A 313 1.89 -16.37 -11.52
CA LEU A 313 2.26 -17.48 -12.39
C LEU A 313 3.55 -17.16 -13.16
N GLU A 314 3.70 -15.95 -13.69
CA GLU A 314 4.92 -15.49 -14.40
C GLU A 314 6.16 -15.52 -13.49
N LYS A 315 6.01 -15.13 -12.20
CA LYS A 315 7.12 -15.25 -11.23
C LYS A 315 7.52 -16.70 -10.99
N LYS A 316 6.54 -17.61 -10.86
CA LYS A 316 6.80 -19.05 -10.72
C LYS A 316 7.42 -19.64 -11.98
N GLU A 317 6.99 -19.17 -13.16
CA GLU A 317 7.59 -19.56 -14.43
C GLU A 317 9.07 -19.17 -14.46
N ALA A 318 9.41 -17.92 -14.10
CA ALA A 318 10.80 -17.47 -14.00
C ALA A 318 11.63 -18.32 -13.02
N ASP A 319 11.08 -18.62 -11.84
CA ASP A 319 11.75 -19.47 -10.84
C ASP A 319 12.00 -20.90 -11.35
N LEU A 320 11.03 -21.50 -12.07
CA LEU A 320 11.18 -22.84 -12.66
C LEU A 320 12.16 -22.85 -13.83
N LEU A 321 12.18 -21.78 -14.62
CA LEU A 321 13.10 -21.60 -15.72
C LEU A 321 14.55 -21.52 -15.21
N ASP A 322 14.80 -20.75 -14.15
CA ASP A 322 16.11 -20.67 -13.50
C ASP A 322 16.54 -22.02 -12.89
N GLN A 323 15.60 -22.75 -12.27
CA GLN A 323 15.85 -24.11 -11.78
C GLN A 323 16.16 -25.09 -12.92
N GLY A 324 15.47 -24.95 -14.07
CA GLY A 324 15.68 -25.76 -15.27
C GLY A 324 17.08 -25.59 -15.84
N LYS A 325 17.53 -24.33 -15.95
CA LYS A 325 18.89 -23.98 -16.34
C LYS A 325 19.94 -24.53 -15.37
N ALA A 326 19.70 -24.42 -14.06
CA ALA A 326 20.63 -24.92 -13.04
C ALA A 326 20.70 -26.45 -12.92
N ALA A 327 19.69 -27.17 -13.41
CA ALA A 327 19.61 -28.62 -13.28
C ALA A 327 20.60 -29.32 -14.22
N LYS A 328 21.57 -30.07 -13.69
CA LYS A 328 22.61 -30.76 -14.50
C LYS A 328 22.16 -32.06 -15.16
N SER A 329 21.00 -32.60 -14.79
CA SER A 329 20.54 -33.92 -15.26
C SER A 329 19.27 -33.82 -16.09
N GLN A 330 19.17 -34.67 -17.12
CA GLN A 330 18.10 -34.63 -18.10
C GLN A 330 16.72 -34.94 -17.50
N VAL A 331 16.65 -35.81 -16.49
CA VAL A 331 15.37 -36.23 -15.89
C VAL A 331 14.68 -35.08 -15.14
N PRO A 332 15.35 -34.35 -14.21
CA PRO A 332 14.81 -33.12 -13.63
C PRO A 332 14.48 -32.04 -14.67
N ARG A 333 15.31 -31.87 -15.71
CA ARG A 333 15.01 -30.92 -16.79
C ARG A 333 13.70 -31.23 -17.49
N ARG A 334 13.47 -32.49 -17.87
CA ARG A 334 12.18 -32.91 -18.47
C ARG A 334 11.00 -32.66 -17.56
N ARG A 335 11.13 -32.94 -16.25
CA ARG A 335 10.06 -32.66 -15.28
C ARG A 335 9.78 -31.16 -15.15
N LEU A 336 10.81 -30.33 -15.08
CA LEU A 336 10.68 -28.88 -15.00
C LEU A 336 10.10 -28.29 -16.30
N ALA A 337 10.50 -28.81 -17.46
CA ALA A 337 9.95 -28.41 -18.76
C ALA A 337 8.43 -28.70 -18.85
N ALA A 338 7.99 -29.89 -18.42
CA ALA A 338 6.56 -30.23 -18.38
C ALA A 338 5.77 -29.31 -17.42
N GLN A 339 6.34 -28.96 -16.26
CA GLN A 339 5.71 -28.01 -15.33
C GLN A 339 5.63 -26.60 -15.92
N LEU A 340 6.67 -26.16 -16.63
CA LEU A 340 6.74 -24.85 -17.25
C LEU A 340 5.75 -24.73 -18.42
N ALA A 341 5.63 -25.77 -19.26
CA ALA A 341 4.62 -25.84 -20.32
C ALA A 341 3.20 -25.70 -19.75
N GLN A 342 2.90 -26.40 -18.65
CA GLN A 342 1.61 -26.27 -17.98
C GLN A 342 1.35 -24.85 -17.45
N LEU A 343 2.35 -24.20 -16.85
CA LEU A 343 2.22 -22.81 -16.38
C LEU A 343 1.98 -21.83 -17.52
N ARG A 344 2.72 -21.94 -18.64
CA ARG A 344 2.52 -21.09 -19.83
C ARG A 344 1.10 -21.22 -20.38
N LYS A 345 0.56 -22.44 -20.40
CA LYS A 345 -0.83 -22.71 -20.78
C LYS A 345 -1.83 -22.07 -19.82
N ASP A 346 -1.61 -22.18 -18.51
CA ASP A 346 -2.47 -21.56 -17.51
C ASP A 346 -2.46 -20.02 -17.62
N ILE A 347 -1.29 -19.43 -17.86
CA ILE A 347 -1.15 -17.99 -18.16
C ILE A 347 -1.92 -17.60 -19.42
N ALA A 348 -1.80 -18.37 -20.51
CA ALA A 348 -2.52 -18.13 -21.75
C ALA A 348 -4.05 -18.18 -21.54
N ARG A 349 -4.58 -19.16 -20.81
CA ARG A 349 -6.01 -19.26 -20.46
C ARG A 349 -6.49 -18.06 -19.66
N GLN A 350 -5.70 -17.60 -18.68
CA GLN A 350 -6.01 -16.42 -17.89
C GLN A 350 -5.99 -15.15 -18.75
N ASN A 351 -5.03 -15.01 -19.67
CA ASN A 351 -4.98 -13.89 -20.62
C ASN A 351 -6.21 -13.83 -21.53
N THR A 352 -6.66 -14.96 -22.09
CA THR A 352 -7.89 -15.03 -22.89
C THR A 352 -9.11 -14.60 -22.06
N THR A 353 -9.19 -15.05 -20.81
CA THR A 353 -10.28 -14.65 -19.90
C THR A 353 -10.25 -13.15 -19.61
N ALA A 354 -9.06 -12.58 -19.38
CA ALA A 354 -8.89 -11.14 -19.15
C ALA A 354 -9.29 -10.32 -20.38
N ALA A 355 -8.95 -10.77 -21.60
CA ALA A 355 -9.33 -10.12 -22.85
C ALA A 355 -10.85 -10.09 -23.03
N MET A 356 -11.54 -11.21 -22.79
CA MET A 356 -13.01 -11.27 -22.81
C MET A 356 -13.66 -10.31 -21.81
N LEU A 357 -13.16 -10.26 -20.56
CA LEU A 357 -13.66 -9.31 -19.56
C LEU A 357 -13.45 -7.85 -19.99
N ASN A 358 -12.31 -7.55 -20.62
CA ASN A 358 -12.01 -6.22 -21.13
C ASN A 358 -12.99 -5.80 -22.24
N GLN A 359 -13.33 -6.72 -23.14
CA GLN A 359 -14.34 -6.48 -24.17
C GLN A 359 -15.73 -6.22 -23.55
N GLN A 360 -16.15 -7.02 -22.56
CA GLN A 360 -17.42 -6.78 -21.84
C GLN A 360 -17.45 -5.41 -21.17
N ILE A 361 -16.34 -4.98 -20.55
CA ILE A 361 -16.21 -3.66 -19.93
C ILE A 361 -16.35 -2.55 -20.98
N ASN A 362 -15.77 -2.70 -22.16
CA ASN A 362 -15.87 -1.72 -23.24
C ASN A 362 -17.30 -1.57 -23.74
N ILE A 363 -18.01 -2.70 -23.96
CA ILE A 363 -19.42 -2.69 -24.38
C ILE A 363 -20.28 -1.94 -23.35
N ILE A 364 -20.17 -2.32 -22.07
CA ILE A 364 -20.93 -1.67 -20.98
C ILE A 364 -20.59 -0.18 -20.87
N SER A 365 -19.33 0.20 -21.12
CA SER A 365 -18.92 1.60 -21.08
C SER A 365 -19.57 2.42 -22.20
N THR A 366 -19.69 1.85 -23.40
CA THR A 366 -20.45 2.45 -24.50
C THR A 366 -21.93 2.60 -24.13
N ASP A 367 -22.55 1.58 -23.54
CA ASP A 367 -23.96 1.64 -23.12
C ASP A 367 -24.20 2.72 -22.06
N ILE A 368 -23.32 2.82 -21.06
CA ILE A 368 -23.36 3.88 -20.04
C ILE A 368 -23.26 5.26 -20.70
N HIS A 369 -22.35 5.42 -21.66
CA HIS A 369 -22.18 6.68 -22.37
C HIS A 369 -23.44 7.07 -23.14
N ASN A 370 -24.03 6.13 -23.90
CA ASN A 370 -25.26 6.36 -24.66
C ASN A 370 -26.45 6.73 -23.75
N LEU A 371 -26.61 6.04 -22.62
CA LEU A 371 -27.63 6.37 -21.62
C LEU A 371 -27.39 7.73 -20.96
N THR A 372 -26.13 8.11 -20.77
CA THR A 372 -25.78 9.42 -20.21
C THR A 372 -26.13 10.55 -21.20
N LEU A 373 -25.87 10.36 -22.50
CA LEU A 373 -26.28 11.30 -23.55
C LEU A 373 -27.81 11.45 -23.61
N LEU A 374 -28.55 10.33 -23.52
CA LEU A 374 -30.00 10.33 -23.41
C LEU A 374 -30.50 11.16 -22.23
N GLN A 375 -29.90 10.94 -21.05
CA GLN A 375 -30.28 11.65 -19.82
C GLN A 375 -30.02 13.17 -19.91
N GLN A 376 -28.98 13.59 -20.63
CA GLN A 376 -28.63 15.01 -20.80
C GLN A 376 -29.55 15.75 -21.79
N GLY A 377 -30.47 15.05 -22.46
CA GLY A 377 -31.39 15.66 -23.42
C GLY A 377 -30.68 16.19 -24.67
N GLU A 378 -29.41 15.81 -24.89
CA GLU A 378 -28.74 16.01 -26.16
C GLU A 378 -29.37 15.06 -27.18
N ALA A 379 -30.52 15.48 -27.73
CA ALA A 379 -31.22 14.83 -28.83
C ALA A 379 -30.44 14.96 -30.16
N ALA A 380 -29.12 14.83 -30.12
CA ALA A 380 -28.30 14.67 -31.31
C ALA A 380 -28.55 13.28 -31.86
N LYS A 381 -29.58 13.13 -32.74
CA LYS A 381 -29.93 11.88 -33.48
C LYS A 381 -29.46 10.62 -32.75
N LEU A 382 -30.08 10.36 -31.61
CA LEU A 382 -29.78 9.15 -30.87
C LEU A 382 -30.07 7.96 -31.78
N PRO A 383 -29.24 6.91 -31.73
CA PRO A 383 -29.56 5.62 -32.33
C PRO A 383 -30.99 5.24 -31.95
N ASP A 384 -31.80 4.83 -32.93
CA ASP A 384 -33.16 4.40 -32.64
C ASP A 384 -33.11 3.23 -31.63
N THR A 385 -34.18 3.04 -30.86
CA THR A 385 -34.30 1.92 -29.91
C THR A 385 -34.04 0.56 -30.57
N THR A 386 -34.30 0.47 -31.87
CA THR A 386 -33.94 -0.63 -32.77
C THR A 386 -32.42 -0.80 -32.89
N GLU A 387 -31.65 0.27 -33.12
CA GLU A 387 -30.19 0.23 -33.19
C GLU A 387 -29.55 -0.16 -31.84
N LEU A 388 -30.08 0.35 -30.71
CA LEU A 388 -29.61 -0.05 -29.38
C LEU A 388 -29.89 -1.54 -29.09
N THR A 389 -31.05 -2.04 -29.50
CA THR A 389 -31.38 -3.47 -29.34
C THR A 389 -30.55 -4.34 -30.29
N GLU A 390 -30.27 -3.88 -31.51
CA GLU A 390 -29.34 -4.54 -32.42
C GLU A 390 -27.92 -4.60 -31.84
N HIS A 391 -27.41 -3.51 -31.25
CA HIS A 391 -26.11 -3.52 -30.58
C HIS A 391 -26.07 -4.47 -29.39
N ALA A 392 -27.15 -4.55 -28.60
CA ALA A 392 -27.25 -5.49 -27.49
C ALA A 392 -27.26 -6.95 -27.99
N VAL A 393 -28.02 -7.26 -29.04
CA VAL A 393 -28.06 -8.59 -29.65
C VAL A 393 -26.71 -8.94 -30.26
N GLN A 394 -26.08 -8.02 -30.98
CA GLN A 394 -24.75 -8.23 -31.56
C GLN A 394 -23.69 -8.44 -30.49
N ALA A 395 -23.77 -7.71 -29.36
CA ALA A 395 -22.89 -7.92 -28.22
C ALA A 395 -23.13 -9.30 -27.59
N GLU A 396 -24.37 -9.75 -27.43
CA GLU A 396 -24.68 -11.10 -26.95
C GLU A 396 -24.17 -12.17 -27.91
N GLU A 397 -24.38 -12.03 -29.22
CA GLU A 397 -23.89 -12.96 -30.23
C GLU A 397 -22.35 -13.01 -30.26
N MET A 398 -21.68 -11.86 -30.12
CA MET A 398 -20.22 -11.79 -29.97
C MET A 398 -19.73 -12.48 -28.69
N LEU A 399 -20.46 -12.33 -27.58
CA LEU A 399 -20.10 -12.99 -26.33
C LEU A 399 -20.37 -14.50 -26.36
N GLU A 400 -21.43 -14.92 -27.05
CA GLU A 400 -21.74 -16.33 -27.28
C GLU A 400 -20.71 -16.97 -28.20
N THR A 401 -20.31 -16.30 -29.28
CA THR A 401 -19.21 -16.77 -30.14
C THR A 401 -17.88 -16.82 -29.39
N LEU A 402 -17.51 -15.79 -28.62
CA LEU A 402 -16.28 -15.84 -27.81
C LEU A 402 -16.32 -16.93 -26.73
N ARG A 403 -17.49 -17.19 -26.17
CA ARG A 403 -17.68 -18.27 -25.21
C ARG A 403 -17.58 -19.63 -25.90
N ALA A 404 -18.23 -19.79 -27.05
CA ALA A 404 -18.13 -20.99 -27.86
C ALA A 404 -16.68 -21.22 -28.29
N ASP A 405 -15.95 -20.19 -28.72
CA ASP A 405 -14.54 -20.25 -29.07
C ASP A 405 -13.67 -20.61 -27.86
N SER A 406 -13.95 -20.05 -26.68
CA SER A 406 -13.25 -20.40 -25.43
C SER A 406 -13.50 -21.85 -25.00
N GLU A 407 -14.75 -22.33 -25.10
CA GLU A 407 -15.12 -23.72 -24.83
C GLU A 407 -14.54 -24.69 -25.90
N LEU A 408 -14.48 -24.25 -27.15
CA LEU A 408 -13.89 -24.98 -28.27
C LEU A 408 -12.37 -25.07 -28.11
N VAL A 409 -11.69 -23.99 -27.73
CA VAL A 409 -10.27 -23.99 -27.36
C VAL A 409 -10.04 -24.91 -26.16
N GLY A 410 -10.86 -24.83 -25.11
CA GLY A 410 -10.75 -25.73 -23.96
C GLY A 410 -10.94 -27.22 -24.31
N SER A 411 -11.89 -27.53 -25.20
CA SER A 411 -12.16 -28.90 -25.64
C SER A 411 -11.10 -29.46 -26.61
N LEU A 412 -10.62 -28.65 -27.58
CA LEU A 412 -9.50 -29.00 -28.45
C LEU A 412 -8.21 -29.21 -27.67
N GLU A 413 -7.97 -28.38 -26.66
CA GLU A 413 -6.83 -28.53 -25.76
C GLU A 413 -6.84 -29.87 -25.03
N THR A 414 -8.02 -30.44 -24.71
CA THR A 414 -8.12 -31.73 -24.00
C THR A 414 -7.86 -32.92 -24.95
N GLY A 415 -8.15 -32.78 -26.25
CA GLY A 415 -7.92 -33.83 -27.26
C GLY A 415 -6.51 -33.81 -27.88
N ILE A 416 -5.91 -32.63 -28.00
CA ILE A 416 -4.57 -32.41 -28.59
C ILE A 416 -3.47 -32.39 -27.50
N GLU A 417 -3.86 -32.43 -26.23
CA GLU A 417 -2.96 -32.30 -25.07
C GLU A 417 -1.79 -33.28 -25.11
N SER A 418 -1.96 -34.49 -25.64
CA SER A 418 -0.89 -35.49 -25.69
C SER A 418 0.20 -35.21 -26.73
N THR A 419 -0.09 -34.47 -27.80
CA THR A 419 0.85 -34.24 -28.91
C THR A 419 1.49 -32.85 -28.89
N MET A 420 0.75 -31.80 -28.48
CA MET A 420 1.30 -30.44 -28.39
C MET A 420 2.22 -30.24 -27.18
N THR A 421 1.91 -30.87 -26.04
CA THR A 421 2.79 -30.83 -24.85
C THR A 421 4.17 -31.35 -25.19
N SER A 422 4.27 -32.42 -25.99
CA SER A 422 5.56 -32.94 -26.45
C SER A 422 6.35 -31.95 -27.32
N VAL A 423 5.71 -31.02 -28.03
CA VAL A 423 6.42 -30.02 -28.86
C VAL A 423 6.90 -28.86 -28.00
N GLU A 424 6.05 -28.34 -27.13
CA GLU A 424 6.38 -27.22 -26.24
C GLU A 424 7.41 -27.63 -25.19
N GLU A 425 7.30 -28.84 -24.63
CA GLU A 425 8.31 -29.40 -23.73
C GLU A 425 9.67 -29.53 -24.40
N MET A 426 9.72 -29.96 -25.65
CA MET A 426 10.97 -30.06 -26.42
C MET A 426 11.57 -28.68 -26.71
N ALA A 427 10.74 -27.68 -26.99
CA ALA A 427 11.20 -26.30 -27.16
C ALA A 427 11.76 -25.72 -25.84
N ILE A 428 11.13 -26.01 -24.70
CA ILE A 428 11.61 -25.58 -23.38
C ILE A 428 12.90 -26.34 -22.99
N LEU A 429 13.02 -27.63 -23.33
CA LEU A 429 14.26 -28.37 -23.14
C LEU A 429 15.41 -27.77 -23.96
N GLN A 430 15.14 -27.37 -25.20
CA GLN A 430 16.11 -26.66 -26.03
C GLN A 430 16.49 -25.31 -25.39
N GLU A 431 15.52 -24.56 -24.84
CA GLU A 431 15.78 -23.32 -24.08
C GLU A 431 16.70 -23.56 -22.85
N PHE A 432 16.58 -24.71 -22.18
CA PHE A 432 17.48 -25.10 -21.09
C PHE A 432 18.89 -25.49 -21.58
N GLU A 433 19.01 -26.12 -22.76
CA GLU A 433 20.28 -26.54 -23.35
C GLU A 433 21.06 -25.33 -23.91
N GLU A 434 20.39 -24.40 -24.58
CA GLU A 434 20.99 -23.15 -25.10
C GLU A 434 21.59 -22.28 -23.98
N ALA A 435 21.11 -22.41 -22.74
CA ALA A 435 21.66 -21.70 -21.59
C ALA A 435 22.99 -22.29 -21.08
N ASP A 436 23.30 -23.56 -21.39
CA ASP A 436 24.56 -24.21 -21.00
C ASP A 436 25.71 -23.93 -21.97
N GLU A 437 25.41 -23.81 -23.28
CA GLU A 437 26.42 -23.61 -24.32
C GLU A 437 27.30 -22.35 -24.19
N PRO A 438 26.80 -21.16 -23.76
CA PRO A 438 27.61 -19.93 -23.76
C PRO A 438 28.72 -19.91 -22.69
N ALA A 439 28.64 -20.74 -21.65
CA ALA A 439 29.70 -20.81 -20.64
C ALA A 439 30.94 -21.56 -21.17
N THR A 440 30.73 -22.63 -21.94
CA THR A 440 31.82 -23.47 -22.47
C THR A 440 32.60 -22.82 -23.61
N ALA A 441 31.97 -21.99 -24.45
CA ALA A 441 32.67 -21.31 -25.54
C ALA A 441 33.55 -20.14 -25.05
N ALA A 442 33.12 -19.43 -24.00
CA ALA A 442 33.92 -18.37 -23.37
C ALA A 442 35.12 -18.92 -22.58
N GLU A 443 34.96 -20.08 -21.93
CA GLU A 443 36.05 -20.74 -21.21
C GLU A 443 37.08 -21.40 -22.15
N ALA A 444 36.64 -21.91 -23.30
CA ALA A 444 37.56 -22.40 -24.36
C ALA A 444 38.34 -21.26 -25.05
N ALA A 445 37.77 -20.06 -25.16
CA ALA A 445 38.47 -18.88 -25.68
C ALA A 445 39.47 -18.29 -24.67
N ALA A 446 39.27 -18.49 -23.36
CA ALA A 446 40.19 -18.08 -22.31
C ALA A 446 41.40 -19.02 -22.12
N LEU A 447 41.35 -20.23 -22.67
CA LEU A 447 42.45 -21.21 -22.67
C LEU A 447 43.36 -21.15 -23.91
N ALA A 448 43.12 -20.21 -24.83
CA ALA A 448 44.06 -19.92 -25.91
C ALA A 448 45.32 -19.23 -25.32
N PRO A 449 46.53 -19.79 -25.50
CA PRO A 449 47.75 -19.20 -24.95
C PRO A 449 47.98 -17.80 -25.54
N PRO A 450 48.39 -16.80 -24.73
CA PRO A 450 48.64 -15.46 -25.21
C PRO A 450 49.78 -15.49 -26.24
N LYS A 451 49.48 -15.10 -27.49
CA LYS A 451 50.52 -14.78 -28.47
C LYS A 451 51.34 -13.62 -27.92
N THR A 452 52.57 -13.92 -27.53
CA THR A 452 53.58 -12.97 -27.11
C THR A 452 53.84 -11.97 -28.25
N GLN A 453 53.25 -10.78 -28.17
CA GLN A 453 53.67 -9.64 -28.98
C GLN A 453 54.73 -8.86 -28.21
N VAL A 454 55.89 -8.76 -28.84
CA VAL A 454 57.07 -8.02 -28.40
C VAL A 454 56.76 -6.51 -28.42
N PRO A 455 57.08 -5.73 -27.38
CA PRO A 455 56.89 -4.30 -27.38
C PRO A 455 58.00 -3.58 -28.17
N PRO A 456 57.67 -2.62 -29.06
CA PRO A 456 58.63 -1.64 -29.51
C PRO A 456 58.69 -0.47 -28.52
N VAL A 457 59.93 -0.21 -28.07
CA VAL A 457 60.39 1.02 -27.44
C VAL A 457 60.20 2.21 -28.37
N ARG A 458 59.57 3.30 -27.92
CA ARG A 458 60.06 4.67 -28.21
C ARG A 458 59.33 5.81 -27.48
N GLU A 459 60.18 6.60 -26.81
CA GLU A 459 60.30 8.08 -26.78
C GLU A 459 59.12 9.01 -26.45
N ALA A 460 59.48 9.96 -25.58
CA ALA A 460 58.72 11.05 -25.00
C ALA A 460 58.30 12.16 -25.98
N LEU A 461 57.28 12.92 -25.57
CA LEU A 461 57.11 14.40 -25.61
C LEU A 461 55.65 14.69 -25.21
N SER A 462 55.40 15.38 -24.10
CA SER A 462 55.20 16.84 -24.00
C SER A 462 53.75 17.29 -24.24
N GLU A 463 53.34 18.27 -23.42
CA GLU A 463 52.17 19.17 -23.53
C GLU A 463 50.82 18.73 -22.91
N GLY A 464 50.52 19.38 -21.77
CA GLY A 464 49.45 20.40 -21.75
C GLY A 464 48.03 19.96 -21.35
N PRO A 465 47.36 20.64 -20.39
CA PRO A 465 46.06 20.27 -19.87
C PRO A 465 44.91 20.92 -20.66
N THR A 466 43.82 20.18 -20.86
CA THR A 466 42.54 20.78 -21.30
C THR A 466 41.39 20.14 -20.55
N SER A 467 40.96 20.82 -19.49
CA SER A 467 39.60 20.77 -18.97
C SER A 467 38.66 21.39 -20.00
N ILE A 468 37.70 20.62 -20.51
CA ILE A 468 36.54 21.17 -21.22
C ILE A 468 35.30 20.43 -20.72
N ASP A 469 34.62 21.09 -19.80
CA ASP A 469 33.18 21.01 -19.55
C ASP A 469 32.45 21.61 -20.76
N PRO A 470 31.42 20.93 -21.30
CA PRO A 470 30.38 21.63 -22.01
C PRO A 470 29.00 21.06 -21.66
N ASP A 471 28.29 21.67 -20.71
CA ASP A 471 26.91 22.07 -21.00
C ASP A 471 26.35 23.09 -19.99
N ARG A 472 26.45 24.36 -20.38
CA ARG A 472 25.68 25.45 -19.78
C ARG A 472 25.50 26.51 -20.85
N SER A 473 24.31 26.61 -21.43
CA SER A 473 23.77 27.88 -21.94
C SER A 473 22.30 27.76 -22.38
N ARG A 474 21.54 28.80 -22.00
CA ARG A 474 20.17 29.20 -22.39
C ARG A 474 19.08 28.63 -21.46
N SER A 475 18.32 29.43 -20.70
CA SER A 475 17.79 30.76 -21.01
C SER A 475 17.47 31.55 -19.75
N ALA A 476 17.84 32.83 -19.74
CA ALA A 476 17.27 33.86 -18.89
C ALA A 476 16.31 34.71 -19.74
N VAL A 477 15.03 34.79 -19.36
CA VAL A 477 14.11 35.89 -19.68
C VAL A 477 13.15 36.04 -18.49
N GLU A 478 13.48 36.96 -17.59
CA GLU A 478 12.66 38.11 -17.20
C GLU A 478 11.13 37.96 -17.16
N LYS A 479 10.55 37.98 -15.94
CA LYS A 479 9.43 38.90 -15.65
C LYS A 479 9.22 39.12 -14.15
N GLU A 480 9.68 40.29 -13.75
CA GLU A 480 9.31 41.05 -12.57
C GLU A 480 7.78 41.25 -12.52
N ARG A 481 7.13 40.80 -11.43
CA ARG A 481 5.76 41.19 -11.07
C ARG A 481 5.73 41.59 -9.61
N ALA A 482 5.48 42.88 -9.41
CA ALA A 482 5.33 43.54 -8.15
C ALA A 482 4.06 43.09 -7.40
N ASP A 483 4.21 42.95 -6.08
CA ASP A 483 3.14 42.79 -5.10
C ASP A 483 2.27 44.05 -5.01
N PRO A 484 0.92 43.93 -4.98
CA PRO A 484 0.06 45.02 -4.56
C PRO A 484 -0.10 45.04 -3.02
N ARG A 485 0.17 46.22 -2.43
CA ARG A 485 -0.16 46.57 -1.05
C ARG A 485 -1.65 46.34 -0.72
N PRO A 486 -2.00 45.91 0.50
CA PRO A 486 -3.36 45.99 1.00
C PRO A 486 -3.71 47.43 1.41
N ALA A 487 -4.92 47.86 1.06
CA ALA A 487 -5.52 49.12 1.46
C ALA A 487 -6.14 49.02 2.87
N ASP A 488 -5.96 50.09 3.65
CA ASP A 488 -6.60 50.34 4.94
C ASP A 488 -8.13 50.45 4.80
N PRO A 489 -8.92 50.04 5.81
CA PRO A 489 -10.34 50.33 5.87
C PRO A 489 -10.59 51.72 6.50
N GLU A 490 -11.24 52.60 5.74
CA GLU A 490 -11.86 53.82 6.28
C GLU A 490 -13.11 53.50 7.10
N ALA A 491 -13.27 54.26 8.19
CA ALA A 491 -14.40 54.27 9.09
C ALA A 491 -15.65 54.91 8.44
N THR A 492 -16.82 54.32 8.67
CA THR A 492 -18.10 55.03 8.83
C THR A 492 -19.04 54.22 9.71
#